data_AF-A0A8H5FWV2-F1
#
_entry.id   AF-A0A8H5FWV2-F1
#
_cell.length_a   1.000
_cell.length_b   1.000
_cell.length_c   1.000
_cell.angle_alpha   90.00
_cell.angle_beta   90.00
_cell.angle_gamma   90.00
#
_symmetry.space_group_name_H-M   'P 1'
#
loop_
_entity.id
_entity.type
_entity.pdbx_description
1 polymer ?
#
loop_
_entity_poly.entity_id
_entity_poly.type
_entity_poly.pdbx_seq_one_letter_code
_entity_poly.pdbx_strand_id
1 'polypeptide(L)'
;MIFQTPFFKLFSLALALYGLCYILFKPSDDIALDLHLKNQFDLAIVGHTNQILRHLVHHKVISPRATREAAQKLQARLACSINNGTWTTKGRKHVHYRHDPNCFENWPSLEDLDLPQVTSLLCNRIHGKRLLLVGSRAFYHAQALLLQALALHDNRSYPNRSPESGSHYFVCGNLSPDNKLGPSWTLPFNPRNLSHQSLPVGFARLSFSLADTLSPLRDAQHRMVAQPVVDPRTGIRTYISDWLADSQKAQVLILNKGPLPAPASTFDGYTGNWSFATTIPQEAYARLRVNNLTLVVVNAAMHVVFQEYVPDLLQALNALSLTGKSQRLFIGPWHQHPTCTNAGLGSDFRTASLIWENNVKFRQVDPWTLFYNAQVYIIDQILPAILPYYDIIYVPMTLPLTPEHLAFTGLEHEGRQKDCLRLPADHPAGRTLHDARLPQINLWELQPL
;
A
#
# COMPACT_ATOMS: atom_id res chain seq x y z
N MET A 1 70.08 26.22 16.04
CA MET A 1 69.15 27.01 15.21
C MET A 1 68.07 26.07 14.70
N ILE A 2 66.92 26.05 15.37
CA ILE A 2 65.76 25.24 14.97
C ILE A 2 64.80 26.20 14.31
N PHE A 3 64.62 26.05 12.99
CA PHE A 3 63.64 26.81 12.21
C PHE A 3 62.24 26.47 12.72
N GLN A 4 61.67 27.30 13.59
CA GLN A 4 60.23 27.30 13.87
C GLN A 4 59.51 27.92 12.67
N THR A 5 59.32 27.13 11.62
CA THR A 5 58.57 27.58 10.44
C THR A 5 57.08 27.75 10.79
N PRO A 6 56.45 28.87 10.41
CA PRO A 6 55.03 29.16 10.66
C PRO A 6 54.08 28.07 10.12
N PHE A 7 54.55 27.28 9.15
CA PHE A 7 53.86 26.13 8.59
C PHE A 7 53.48 25.07 9.64
N PHE A 8 54.34 24.82 10.62
CA PHE A 8 54.08 23.80 11.64
C PHE A 8 52.92 24.21 12.57
N LYS A 9 52.81 25.50 12.89
CA LYS A 9 51.72 26.04 13.72
C LYS A 9 50.37 25.98 13.01
N LEU A 10 50.33 26.29 11.72
CA LEU A 10 49.12 26.18 10.90
C LEU A 10 48.68 24.72 10.73
N PHE A 11 49.64 23.80 10.53
CA PHE A 11 49.35 22.38 10.44
C PHE A 11 48.80 21.81 11.76
N SER A 12 49.39 22.16 12.90
CA SER A 12 48.86 21.78 14.22
C SER A 12 47.49 22.36 14.50
N LEU A 13 47.20 23.61 14.09
CA LEU A 13 45.88 24.23 14.23
C LEU A 13 44.84 23.52 13.34
N ALA A 14 45.19 23.19 12.09
CA ALA A 14 44.30 22.47 11.18
C ALA A 14 43.97 21.06 11.70
N LEU A 15 44.96 20.35 12.25
CA LEU A 15 44.76 19.05 12.91
C LEU A 15 43.89 19.16 14.16
N ALA A 16 44.09 20.20 14.98
CA ALA A 16 43.27 20.45 16.17
C ALA A 16 41.82 20.79 15.80
N LEU A 17 41.61 21.62 14.78
CA LEU A 17 40.27 21.95 14.26
C LEU A 17 39.61 20.74 13.60
N TYR A 18 40.36 19.91 12.86
CA TYR A 18 39.85 18.66 12.32
C TYR A 18 39.46 17.68 13.42
N GLY A 19 40.28 17.54 14.47
CA GLY A 19 39.96 16.72 15.65
C GLY A 19 38.74 17.24 16.41
N LEU A 20 38.61 18.56 16.57
CA LEU A 20 37.45 19.19 17.20
C LEU A 20 36.19 18.99 16.35
N CYS A 21 36.27 19.18 15.03
CA CYS A 21 35.17 18.87 14.11
C CYS A 21 34.83 17.38 14.14
N TYR A 22 35.80 16.48 14.19
CA TYR A 22 35.54 15.05 14.28
C TYR A 22 34.88 14.65 15.60
N ILE A 23 35.19 15.33 16.71
CA ILE A 23 34.52 15.10 18.01
C ILE A 23 33.11 15.72 18.03
N LEU A 24 32.95 16.93 17.50
CA LEU A 24 31.67 17.65 17.46
C LEU A 24 30.70 17.08 16.43
N PHE A 25 31.21 16.53 15.33
CA PHE A 25 30.46 15.91 14.25
C PHE A 25 30.72 14.41 14.15
N LYS A 26 31.20 13.76 15.23
CA LYS A 26 31.27 12.30 15.28
C LYS A 26 29.84 11.84 14.98
N PRO A 27 29.60 11.12 13.86
CA PRO A 27 28.27 10.58 13.62
C PRO A 27 27.91 9.79 14.89
N SER A 28 26.74 10.07 15.45
CA SER A 28 26.29 9.40 16.66
C SER A 28 26.55 7.90 16.50
N ASP A 29 27.09 7.23 17.52
CA ASP A 29 27.26 5.77 17.50
C ASP A 29 25.91 5.06 17.17
N ASP A 30 24.78 5.77 17.34
CA ASP A 30 23.45 5.38 16.90
C ASP A 30 23.32 5.21 15.36
N ILE A 31 23.90 6.08 14.53
CA ILE A 31 23.78 6.02 13.06
C ILE A 31 24.45 4.76 12.49
N ALA A 32 25.64 4.44 13.02
CA ALA A 32 26.36 3.24 12.60
C ALA A 32 25.61 1.97 13.02
N LEU A 33 24.99 1.98 14.20
CA LEU A 33 24.13 0.90 14.68
C LEU A 33 22.89 0.73 13.80
N ASP A 34 22.24 1.82 13.40
CA ASP A 34 21.06 1.81 12.55
C ASP A 34 21.34 1.29 11.14
N LEU A 35 22.45 1.71 10.54
CA LEU A 35 22.87 1.20 9.24
C LEU A 35 23.22 -0.29 9.31
N HIS A 36 23.89 -0.72 10.38
CA HIS A 36 24.20 -2.14 10.60
C HIS A 36 22.91 -2.97 10.77
N LEU A 37 21.97 -2.48 11.59
CA LEU A 37 20.67 -3.09 11.82
C LEU A 37 19.86 -3.24 10.53
N LYS A 38 19.81 -2.18 9.73
CA LYS A 38 19.17 -2.19 8.40
C LYS A 38 19.82 -3.22 7.48
N ASN A 39 21.15 -3.25 7.40
CA ASN A 39 21.85 -4.21 6.55
C ASN A 39 21.57 -5.66 6.97
N GLN A 40 21.54 -5.96 8.28
CA GLN A 40 21.15 -7.30 8.75
C GLN A 40 19.70 -7.63 8.39
N PHE A 41 18.79 -6.66 8.50
CA PHE A 41 17.39 -6.81 8.11
C PHE A 41 17.25 -7.14 6.63
N ASP A 42 17.92 -6.38 5.77
CA ASP A 42 17.88 -6.55 4.32
C ASP A 42 18.46 -7.92 3.92
N LEU A 43 19.58 -8.33 4.53
CA LEU A 43 20.16 -9.66 4.31
C LEU A 43 19.20 -10.77 4.70
N ALA A 44 18.47 -10.62 5.80
CA ALA A 44 17.49 -11.59 6.24
C ALA A 44 16.31 -11.68 5.26
N ILE A 45 15.77 -10.53 4.81
CA ILE A 45 14.72 -10.46 3.78
C ILE A 45 15.17 -11.18 2.50
N VAL A 46 16.39 -10.89 2.02
CA VAL A 46 16.97 -11.55 0.84
C VAL A 46 17.11 -13.07 1.06
N GLY A 47 17.53 -13.49 2.26
CA GLY A 47 17.63 -14.89 2.66
C GLY A 47 16.30 -15.64 2.52
N HIS A 48 15.23 -15.13 3.14
CA HIS A 48 13.90 -15.74 3.05
C HIS A 48 13.32 -15.68 1.63
N THR A 49 13.53 -14.56 0.92
CA THR A 49 13.07 -14.43 -0.47
C THR A 49 13.71 -15.50 -1.35
N ASN A 50 15.01 -15.71 -1.24
CA ASN A 50 15.71 -16.76 -1.97
C ASN A 50 15.18 -18.17 -1.64
N GLN A 51 14.82 -18.43 -0.38
CA GLN A 51 14.20 -19.69 0.02
C GLN A 51 12.84 -19.90 -0.66
N ILE A 52 11.99 -18.85 -0.69
CA ILE A 52 10.70 -18.87 -1.39
C ILE A 52 10.90 -19.13 -2.88
N LEU A 53 11.83 -18.41 -3.52
CA LEU A 53 12.13 -18.57 -4.95
C LEU A 53 12.60 -19.99 -5.29
N ARG A 54 13.48 -20.59 -4.46
CA ARG A 54 13.90 -21.99 -4.64
C ARG A 54 12.71 -22.95 -4.56
N HIS A 55 11.79 -22.71 -3.62
CA HIS A 55 10.58 -23.53 -3.49
C HIS A 55 9.67 -23.40 -4.72
N LEU A 56 9.45 -22.18 -5.24
CA LEU A 56 8.66 -21.93 -6.44
C LEU A 56 9.24 -22.61 -7.68
N VAL A 57 10.56 -22.53 -7.86
CA VAL A 57 11.27 -23.21 -8.96
C VAL A 57 11.10 -24.73 -8.87
N HIS A 58 11.17 -25.31 -7.67
CA HIS A 58 11.03 -26.76 -7.47
C HIS A 58 9.62 -27.26 -7.81
N HIS A 59 8.57 -26.50 -7.47
CA HIS A 59 7.17 -26.89 -7.68
C HIS A 59 6.63 -26.58 -9.09
N LYS A 60 7.50 -26.18 -10.02
CA LYS A 60 7.15 -25.87 -11.44
C LYS A 60 6.02 -24.84 -11.61
N VAL A 61 5.81 -23.98 -10.62
CA VAL A 61 4.91 -22.82 -10.74
C VAL A 61 5.66 -21.73 -11.51
N ILE A 62 5.70 -21.84 -12.83
CA ILE A 62 6.63 -21.03 -13.63
C ILE A 62 5.94 -20.50 -14.88
N SER A 63 5.60 -19.21 -14.85
CA SER A 63 5.48 -18.41 -16.07
C SER A 63 6.76 -18.53 -16.91
N PRO A 64 6.67 -18.61 -18.25
CA PRO A 64 7.85 -18.73 -19.11
C PRO A 64 8.92 -17.68 -18.76
N ARG A 65 10.20 -18.07 -18.85
CA ARG A 65 11.33 -17.18 -18.51
C ARG A 65 11.24 -15.82 -19.21
N ALA A 66 10.89 -15.80 -20.49
CA ALA A 66 10.72 -14.55 -21.25
C ALA A 66 9.63 -13.64 -20.68
N THR A 67 8.49 -14.22 -20.25
CA THR A 67 7.41 -13.49 -19.58
C THR A 67 7.87 -12.90 -18.25
N ARG A 68 8.63 -13.69 -17.46
CA ARG A 68 9.21 -13.22 -16.19
C ARG A 68 10.16 -12.05 -16.38
N GLU A 69 11.08 -12.17 -17.34
CA GLU A 69 12.05 -11.12 -17.67
C GLU A 69 11.35 -9.84 -18.18
N ALA A 70 10.28 -9.98 -18.96
CA ALA A 70 9.47 -8.85 -19.42
C ALA A 70 8.77 -8.13 -18.25
N ALA A 71 8.14 -8.88 -17.34
CA ALA A 71 7.52 -8.32 -16.14
C ALA A 71 8.56 -7.60 -15.26
N GLN A 72 9.69 -8.25 -14.98
CA GLN A 72 10.79 -7.69 -14.20
C GLN A 72 11.36 -6.42 -14.82
N LYS A 73 11.54 -6.39 -16.15
CA LYS A 73 12.00 -5.19 -16.85
C LYS A 73 11.01 -4.03 -16.68
N LEU A 74 9.71 -4.29 -16.77
CA LEU A 74 8.70 -3.25 -16.54
C LEU A 74 8.68 -2.78 -15.08
N GLN A 75 8.79 -3.71 -14.11
CA GLN A 75 8.86 -3.38 -12.69
C GLN A 75 10.10 -2.54 -12.36
N ALA A 76 11.25 -2.86 -12.94
CA ALA A 76 12.47 -2.08 -12.76
C ALA A 76 12.33 -0.65 -13.30
N ARG A 77 11.62 -0.48 -14.43
CA ARG A 77 11.32 0.85 -14.98
C ARG A 77 10.36 1.64 -14.10
N LEU A 78 9.30 1.00 -13.59
CA LEU A 78 8.36 1.60 -12.64
C LEU A 78 9.10 2.02 -11.35
N ALA A 79 9.93 1.14 -10.79
CA ALA A 79 10.71 1.42 -9.60
C ALA A 79 11.71 2.58 -9.84
N CYS A 80 12.40 2.61 -10.98
CA CYS A 80 13.25 3.73 -11.38
C CYS A 80 12.45 5.04 -11.38
N SER A 81 11.28 5.04 -12.03
CA SER A 81 10.45 6.24 -12.19
C SER A 81 9.93 6.80 -10.86
N ILE A 82 9.75 5.95 -9.85
CA ILE A 82 9.35 6.33 -8.48
C ILE A 82 10.56 6.62 -7.58
N ASN A 83 11.72 6.02 -7.81
CA ASN A 83 12.89 6.29 -6.94
C ASN A 83 13.63 7.56 -7.35
N ASN A 84 13.63 7.88 -8.64
CA ASN A 84 14.36 9.03 -9.19
C ASN A 84 13.50 10.27 -9.38
N GLY A 85 12.18 10.16 -9.22
CA GLY A 85 11.29 11.31 -9.34
C GLY A 85 11.50 12.33 -8.22
N THR A 86 10.96 13.52 -8.42
CA THR A 86 11.21 14.70 -7.59
C THR A 86 9.92 15.30 -7.06
N TRP A 87 9.93 15.72 -5.80
CA TRP A 87 8.88 16.56 -5.25
C TRP A 87 9.03 18.00 -5.76
N THR A 88 7.94 18.57 -6.26
CA THR A 88 7.88 19.93 -6.77
C THR A 88 6.73 20.68 -6.10
N THR A 89 6.84 22.01 -6.00
CA THR A 89 5.75 22.86 -5.49
C THR A 89 5.10 23.59 -6.64
N LYS A 90 3.79 23.44 -6.79
CA LYS A 90 2.97 24.32 -7.65
C LYS A 90 2.30 25.35 -6.74
N GLY A 91 2.91 26.52 -6.63
CA GLY A 91 2.46 27.58 -5.72
C GLY A 91 2.78 27.30 -4.25
N ARG A 92 2.19 28.09 -3.34
CA ARG A 92 2.53 28.08 -1.91
C ARG A 92 1.94 26.92 -1.09
N LYS A 93 1.05 26.09 -1.65
CA LYS A 93 0.26 25.11 -0.86
C LYS A 93 0.15 23.71 -1.46
N HIS A 94 0.64 23.46 -2.66
CA HIS A 94 0.47 22.16 -3.31
C HIS A 94 1.82 21.56 -3.68
N VAL A 95 2.17 20.50 -2.97
CA VAL A 95 3.34 19.67 -3.22
C VAL A 95 2.90 18.54 -4.13
N HIS A 96 3.58 18.37 -5.26
CA HIS A 96 3.29 17.35 -6.25
C HIS A 96 4.53 16.50 -6.47
N TYR A 97 4.34 15.19 -6.47
CA TYR A 97 5.38 14.26 -6.87
C TYR A 97 5.43 14.17 -8.40
N ARG A 98 6.58 14.44 -8.99
CA ARG A 98 6.84 14.26 -10.42
C ARG A 98 7.72 13.03 -10.59
N HIS A 99 7.28 12.10 -11.42
CA HIS A 99 8.06 10.92 -11.78
C HIS A 99 9.34 11.30 -12.57
N ASP A 100 10.32 10.40 -12.64
CA ASP A 100 11.46 10.57 -13.55
C ASP A 100 11.11 10.03 -14.94
N PRO A 101 11.10 10.88 -15.99
CA PRO A 101 10.71 10.47 -17.33
C PRO A 101 11.78 9.61 -18.00
N ASN A 102 13.04 9.69 -17.56
CA ASN A 102 14.17 8.99 -18.18
C ASN A 102 14.13 7.48 -17.96
N CYS A 103 13.28 7.01 -17.05
CA CYS A 103 13.11 5.59 -16.75
C CYS A 103 12.30 4.82 -17.80
N PHE A 104 11.64 5.50 -18.74
CA PHE A 104 10.86 4.88 -19.81
C PHE A 104 11.33 5.31 -21.21
N GLU A 105 12.15 4.49 -21.85
CA GLU A 105 12.50 4.66 -23.27
C GLU A 105 11.23 4.60 -24.14
N ASN A 106 10.99 5.65 -24.94
CA ASN A 106 9.91 5.75 -25.93
C ASN A 106 8.47 5.78 -25.39
N TRP A 107 8.28 6.07 -24.11
CA TRP A 107 6.93 6.41 -23.64
C TRP A 107 6.65 7.87 -24.03
N PRO A 108 5.51 8.22 -24.65
CA PRO A 108 5.10 9.62 -24.69
C PRO A 108 5.20 10.16 -23.26
N SER A 109 5.78 11.33 -23.05
CA SER A 109 5.93 11.90 -21.72
C SER A 109 4.57 12.02 -21.05
N LEU A 110 4.15 10.98 -20.32
CA LEU A 110 2.91 10.98 -19.53
C LEU A 110 2.93 12.15 -18.54
N GLU A 111 4.12 12.65 -18.22
CA GLU A 111 4.37 13.84 -17.41
C GLU A 111 3.98 15.16 -18.07
N ASP A 112 4.03 15.24 -19.40
CA ASP A 112 3.56 16.41 -20.15
C ASP A 112 2.06 16.33 -20.41
N LEU A 113 1.45 15.17 -20.14
CA LEU A 113 0.03 14.98 -20.28
C LEU A 113 -0.69 15.47 -19.02
N ASP A 114 -1.75 16.25 -19.23
CA ASP A 114 -2.68 16.56 -18.17
C ASP A 114 -3.54 15.33 -17.80
N LEU A 115 -4.23 15.41 -16.67
CA LEU A 115 -5.09 14.32 -16.20
C LEU A 115 -6.16 13.91 -17.26
N PRO A 116 -6.84 14.84 -17.97
CA PRO A 116 -7.72 14.48 -19.09
C PRO A 116 -7.05 13.64 -20.17
N GLN A 117 -5.85 14.00 -20.63
CA GLN A 117 -5.11 13.27 -21.66
C GLN A 117 -4.69 11.87 -21.18
N VAL A 118 -4.17 11.75 -19.96
CA VAL A 118 -3.85 10.44 -19.35
C VAL A 118 -5.10 9.57 -19.26
N THR A 119 -6.23 10.16 -18.85
CA THR A 119 -7.50 9.44 -18.71
C THR A 119 -8.02 8.98 -20.08
N SER A 120 -7.89 9.80 -21.12
CA SER A 120 -8.26 9.42 -22.49
C SER A 120 -7.42 8.25 -23.01
N LEU A 121 -6.10 8.29 -22.78
CA LEU A 121 -5.22 7.17 -23.11
C LEU A 121 -5.59 5.89 -22.35
N LEU A 122 -5.88 6.00 -21.05
CA LEU A 122 -6.36 4.89 -20.26
C LEU A 122 -7.64 4.32 -20.87
N CYS A 123 -8.63 5.17 -21.16
CA CYS A 123 -9.90 4.78 -21.76
C CYS A 123 -9.72 4.02 -23.08
N ASN A 124 -8.85 4.51 -23.97
CA ASN A 124 -8.52 3.82 -25.22
C ASN A 124 -7.91 2.42 -24.98
N ARG A 125 -7.14 2.24 -23.89
CA ARG A 125 -6.52 0.96 -23.54
C ARG A 125 -7.46 -0.01 -22.83
N ILE A 126 -8.47 0.49 -22.12
CA ILE A 126 -9.41 -0.33 -21.34
C ILE A 126 -10.76 -0.52 -22.01
N HIS A 127 -11.01 0.16 -23.11
CA HIS A 127 -12.21 0.04 -23.91
C HIS A 127 -12.58 -1.42 -24.20
N GLY A 128 -13.83 -1.81 -23.92
CA GLY A 128 -14.33 -3.18 -24.10
C GLY A 128 -13.78 -4.21 -23.11
N LYS A 129 -13.01 -3.78 -22.09
CA LYS A 129 -12.44 -4.68 -21.08
C LYS A 129 -13.24 -4.67 -19.77
N ARG A 130 -13.16 -5.78 -19.05
CA ARG A 130 -13.65 -6.01 -17.69
C ARG A 130 -12.45 -5.92 -16.76
N LEU A 131 -12.47 -4.89 -15.93
CA LEU A 131 -11.48 -4.59 -14.91
C LEU A 131 -12.07 -5.01 -13.58
N LEU A 132 -11.33 -5.82 -12.84
CA LEU A 132 -11.66 -6.19 -11.46
C LEU A 132 -10.54 -5.70 -10.55
N LEU A 133 -10.89 -4.83 -9.61
CA LEU A 133 -10.04 -4.43 -8.51
C LEU A 133 -10.39 -5.30 -7.30
N VAL A 134 -9.38 -5.88 -6.67
CA VAL A 134 -9.54 -6.71 -5.47
C VAL A 134 -8.60 -6.18 -4.41
N GLY A 135 -9.13 -5.84 -3.25
CA GLY A 135 -8.29 -5.42 -2.13
C GLY A 135 -9.07 -4.87 -0.96
N SER A 136 -8.33 -4.34 0.01
CA SER A 136 -8.89 -3.88 1.28
C SER A 136 -9.69 -2.57 1.12
N ARG A 137 -10.32 -2.12 2.21
CA ARG A 137 -11.00 -0.81 2.24
C ARG A 137 -10.05 0.36 1.94
N ALA A 138 -8.77 0.24 2.31
CA ALA A 138 -7.78 1.25 1.93
C ALA A 138 -7.60 1.31 0.40
N PHE A 139 -7.61 0.15 -0.26
CA PHE A 139 -7.53 0.06 -1.72
C PHE A 139 -8.79 0.55 -2.44
N TYR A 140 -9.95 0.52 -1.79
CA TYR A 140 -11.18 1.12 -2.31
C TYR A 140 -11.01 2.62 -2.60
N HIS A 141 -10.20 3.33 -1.82
CA HIS A 141 -9.92 4.74 -2.07
C HIS A 141 -9.27 4.97 -3.45
N ALA A 142 -8.36 4.08 -3.88
CA ALA A 142 -7.77 4.16 -5.22
C ALA A 142 -8.82 3.99 -6.33
N GLN A 143 -9.84 3.14 -6.12
CA GLN A 143 -10.97 3.05 -7.04
C GLN A 143 -11.76 4.36 -7.10
N ALA A 144 -12.02 4.99 -5.95
CA ALA A 144 -12.74 6.26 -5.89
C ALA A 144 -12.00 7.37 -6.66
N LEU A 145 -10.68 7.47 -6.48
CA LEU A 145 -9.84 8.40 -7.24
C LEU A 145 -9.84 8.11 -8.75
N LEU A 146 -9.77 6.82 -9.12
CA LEU A 146 -9.87 6.40 -10.52
C LEU A 146 -11.22 6.77 -11.13
N LEU A 147 -12.33 6.51 -10.42
CA LEU A 147 -13.67 6.88 -10.86
C LEU A 147 -13.82 8.40 -11.00
N GLN A 148 -13.23 9.19 -10.10
CA GLN A 148 -13.24 10.64 -10.19
C GLN A 148 -12.50 11.14 -11.44
N ALA A 149 -11.34 10.57 -11.78
CA ALA A 149 -10.64 10.92 -13.01
C ALA A 149 -11.46 10.55 -14.26
N LEU A 150 -12.04 9.34 -14.27
CA LEU A 150 -12.90 8.86 -15.36
C LEU A 150 -14.20 9.66 -15.49
N ALA A 151 -14.73 10.18 -14.38
CA ALA A 151 -15.93 11.01 -14.36
C ALA A 151 -15.72 12.31 -15.14
N LEU A 152 -14.54 12.92 -14.98
CA LEU A 152 -14.16 14.12 -15.72
C LEU A 152 -14.05 13.85 -17.22
N HIS A 153 -13.43 12.73 -17.60
CA HIS A 153 -13.30 12.34 -19.01
C HIS A 153 -14.66 12.04 -19.66
N ASP A 154 -15.52 11.31 -18.97
CA ASP A 154 -16.82 10.89 -19.48
C ASP A 154 -17.91 11.96 -19.29
N ASN A 155 -17.56 13.12 -18.72
CA ASN A 155 -18.48 14.20 -18.34
C ASN A 155 -19.72 13.70 -17.57
N ARG A 156 -19.52 12.85 -16.57
CA ARG A 156 -20.58 12.25 -15.76
C ARG A 156 -20.15 11.99 -14.33
N SER A 157 -21.10 11.86 -13.41
CA SER A 157 -20.82 11.44 -12.05
C SER A 157 -20.96 9.92 -11.89
N TYR A 158 -20.10 9.34 -11.06
CA TYR A 158 -20.27 7.98 -10.56
C TYR A 158 -20.60 8.07 -9.08
N PRO A 159 -21.74 7.53 -8.63
CA PRO A 159 -22.05 7.55 -7.21
C PRO A 159 -21.03 6.68 -6.46
N ASN A 160 -20.42 7.26 -5.44
CA ASN A 160 -19.56 6.55 -4.52
C ASN A 160 -20.44 5.64 -3.65
N ARG A 161 -20.36 4.32 -3.85
CA ARG A 161 -21.13 3.33 -3.10
C ARG A 161 -20.29 2.77 -1.96
N SER A 162 -20.89 2.00 -1.06
CA SER A 162 -20.09 1.26 -0.07
C SER A 162 -19.24 0.20 -0.78
N PRO A 163 -17.97 -0.05 -0.38
CA PRO A 163 -17.15 -1.15 -0.91
C PRO A 163 -17.81 -2.53 -0.78
N GLU A 164 -18.73 -2.69 0.17
CA GLU A 164 -19.47 -3.94 0.43
C GLU A 164 -20.55 -4.23 -0.63
N SER A 165 -20.92 -3.22 -1.44
CA SER A 165 -22.03 -3.35 -2.40
C SER A 165 -21.68 -4.08 -3.69
N GLY A 166 -20.41 -4.46 -3.91
CA GLY A 166 -19.96 -5.13 -5.13
C GLY A 166 -20.25 -4.30 -6.39
N SER A 167 -19.97 -3.00 -6.34
CA SER A 167 -20.38 -2.07 -7.38
C SER A 167 -19.66 -2.29 -8.70
N HIS A 168 -20.44 -2.25 -9.79
CA HIS A 168 -19.95 -2.27 -11.16
C HIS A 168 -20.23 -0.93 -11.82
N TYR A 169 -19.23 -0.39 -12.50
CA TYR A 169 -19.30 0.88 -13.21
C TYR A 169 -18.97 0.64 -14.68
N PHE A 170 -19.79 1.16 -15.59
CA PHE A 170 -19.46 1.19 -17.01
C PHE A 170 -18.74 2.50 -17.29
N VAL A 171 -17.46 2.45 -17.65
CA VAL A 171 -16.56 3.62 -17.82
C VAL A 171 -16.09 3.73 -19.27
N CYS A 172 -15.56 4.89 -19.68
CA CYS A 172 -14.92 5.09 -20.98
C CYS A 172 -15.81 4.79 -22.20
N GLY A 173 -17.08 5.17 -22.16
CA GLY A 173 -18.00 4.97 -23.27
C GLY A 173 -18.27 6.26 -24.04
N ASN A 174 -18.39 6.14 -25.36
CA ASN A 174 -18.84 7.24 -26.22
C ASN A 174 -20.35 7.44 -26.04
N LEU A 175 -20.74 8.26 -25.07
CA LEU A 175 -22.10 8.75 -25.00
C LEU A 175 -22.26 9.84 -26.07
N SER A 176 -23.08 9.56 -27.09
CA SER A 176 -23.55 10.63 -27.98
C SER A 176 -24.26 11.67 -27.11
N PRO A 177 -23.96 12.98 -27.25
CA PRO A 177 -24.60 14.04 -26.46
C PRO A 177 -26.13 14.06 -26.62
N ASP A 178 -26.65 13.50 -27.71
CA ASP A 178 -28.09 13.36 -27.96
C ASP A 178 -28.74 12.16 -27.24
N ASN A 179 -27.94 11.15 -26.87
CA ASN A 179 -28.38 10.10 -25.96
C ASN A 179 -28.23 10.62 -24.53
N LYS A 180 -29.15 11.51 -24.14
CA LYS A 180 -29.49 11.81 -22.74
C LYS A 180 -30.11 10.57 -22.08
N LEU A 181 -29.37 9.47 -22.08
CA LEU A 181 -29.59 8.36 -21.19
C LEU A 181 -29.46 8.95 -19.79
N GLY A 182 -30.58 8.98 -19.06
CA GLY A 182 -30.68 9.68 -17.79
C GLY A 182 -29.58 9.26 -16.80
N PRO A 183 -29.40 10.03 -15.71
CA PRO A 183 -28.35 9.83 -14.68
C PRO A 183 -28.39 8.47 -13.94
N SER A 184 -29.21 7.51 -14.38
CA SER A 184 -29.58 6.27 -13.69
C SER A 184 -29.12 4.98 -14.40
N TRP A 185 -27.90 4.95 -14.97
CA TRP A 185 -27.25 3.65 -15.24
C TRP A 185 -26.67 3.01 -13.98
N THR A 186 -26.87 3.62 -12.82
CA THR A 186 -26.89 2.91 -11.55
C THR A 186 -28.24 2.22 -11.35
N LEU A 187 -28.62 1.28 -12.22
CA LEU A 187 -29.76 0.44 -11.86
C LEU A 187 -29.40 -0.26 -10.52
N PRO A 188 -30.39 -0.51 -9.64
CA PRO A 188 -30.24 -1.45 -8.53
C PRO A 188 -30.06 -2.84 -9.14
N PHE A 189 -28.89 -3.07 -9.70
CA PHE A 189 -28.60 -4.24 -10.49
C PHE A 189 -28.30 -5.39 -9.55
N ASN A 190 -29.07 -6.48 -9.69
CA ASN A 190 -28.77 -7.73 -9.02
C ASN A 190 -27.46 -8.30 -9.63
N PRO A 191 -26.34 -8.33 -8.88
CA PRO A 191 -25.04 -8.76 -9.39
C PRO A 191 -25.05 -10.19 -9.95
N ARG A 192 -26.00 -11.04 -9.52
CA ARG A 192 -26.11 -12.43 -9.98
C ARG A 192 -26.53 -12.57 -11.45
N ASN A 193 -27.21 -11.59 -12.05
CA ASN A 193 -27.64 -11.66 -13.47
C ASN A 193 -26.64 -11.00 -14.44
N LEU A 194 -25.63 -10.28 -13.93
CA LEU A 194 -24.67 -9.50 -14.74
C LEU A 194 -23.48 -10.32 -15.25
N SER A 195 -23.27 -11.54 -14.75
CA SER A 195 -22.22 -12.43 -15.26
C SER A 195 -22.44 -12.78 -16.73
N HIS A 196 -23.69 -12.78 -17.21
CA HIS A 196 -24.06 -13.18 -18.57
C HIS A 196 -24.44 -12.02 -19.50
N GLN A 197 -24.64 -10.80 -19.00
CA GLN A 197 -24.96 -9.67 -19.86
C GLN A 197 -23.73 -9.25 -20.67
N SER A 198 -23.90 -9.16 -21.98
CA SER A 198 -22.92 -8.57 -22.89
C SER A 198 -22.61 -7.15 -22.44
N LEU A 199 -21.33 -6.77 -22.50
CA LEU A 199 -20.96 -5.37 -22.28
C LEU A 199 -21.66 -4.52 -23.34
N PRO A 200 -22.26 -3.38 -22.96
CA PRO A 200 -22.64 -2.38 -23.94
C PRO A 200 -21.45 -2.09 -24.85
N VAL A 201 -21.68 -2.13 -26.17
CA VAL A 201 -20.61 -1.89 -27.15
C VAL A 201 -20.00 -0.53 -26.85
N GLY A 202 -18.68 -0.51 -26.68
CA GLY A 202 -17.95 0.72 -26.46
C GLY A 202 -17.59 1.06 -25.02
N PHE A 203 -18.02 0.26 -24.03
CA PHE A 203 -17.77 0.54 -22.61
C PHE A 203 -16.74 -0.41 -22.01
N ALA A 204 -15.95 0.09 -21.06
CA ALA A 204 -15.20 -0.71 -20.12
C ALA A 204 -16.06 -0.97 -18.87
N ARG A 205 -15.91 -2.12 -18.21
CA ARG A 205 -16.57 -2.41 -16.93
C ARG A 205 -15.56 -2.45 -15.81
N LEU A 206 -15.64 -1.51 -14.88
CA LEU A 206 -14.84 -1.44 -13.66
C LEU A 206 -15.63 -2.03 -12.49
N SER A 207 -15.08 -3.02 -11.81
CA SER A 207 -15.70 -3.67 -10.65
C SER A 207 -14.72 -3.67 -9.48
N PHE A 208 -15.25 -3.68 -8.26
CA PHE A 208 -14.44 -3.80 -7.05
C PHE A 208 -14.96 -4.92 -6.15
N SER A 209 -14.02 -5.68 -5.60
CA SER A 209 -14.28 -6.73 -4.63
C SER A 209 -13.49 -6.45 -3.35
N LEU A 210 -14.21 -6.22 -2.25
CA LEU A 210 -13.62 -5.97 -0.94
C LEU A 210 -13.03 -7.27 -0.37
N ALA A 211 -11.71 -7.31 -0.26
CA ALA A 211 -10.98 -8.48 0.22
C ALA A 211 -9.76 -8.05 1.05
N ASP A 212 -9.75 -8.39 2.33
CA ASP A 212 -8.61 -8.15 3.24
C ASP A 212 -7.58 -9.26 3.17
N THR A 213 -8.08 -10.47 2.94
CA THR A 213 -7.28 -11.63 2.60
C THR A 213 -7.55 -11.94 1.14
N LEU A 214 -6.53 -12.40 0.42
CA LEU A 214 -6.72 -12.92 -0.94
C LEU A 214 -7.06 -14.41 -0.88
N SER A 215 -7.81 -14.84 0.14
CA SER A 215 -8.12 -16.25 0.30
C SER A 215 -8.92 -16.74 -0.92
N PRO A 216 -8.50 -17.82 -1.61
CA PRO A 216 -9.12 -18.28 -2.84
C PRO A 216 -10.35 -19.17 -2.56
N LEU A 217 -11.31 -18.65 -1.78
CA LEU A 217 -12.58 -19.32 -1.56
C LEU A 217 -13.36 -19.37 -2.88
N ARG A 218 -13.94 -20.53 -3.19
CA ARG A 218 -14.76 -20.75 -4.41
C ARG A 218 -16.25 -20.78 -4.15
N ASP A 219 -16.65 -20.90 -2.88
CA ASP A 219 -18.04 -21.02 -2.50
C ASP A 219 -18.57 -19.67 -2.03
N ALA A 220 -19.36 -19.01 -2.87
CA ALA A 220 -20.04 -17.76 -2.55
C ALA A 220 -21.04 -17.89 -1.38
N GLN A 221 -21.50 -19.10 -1.07
CA GLN A 221 -22.38 -19.37 0.08
C GLN A 221 -21.59 -19.65 1.36
N HIS A 222 -20.26 -19.70 1.28
CA HIS A 222 -19.43 -19.91 2.44
C HIS A 222 -19.71 -18.79 3.46
N ARG A 223 -19.95 -19.16 4.73
CA ARG A 223 -20.32 -18.20 5.80
C ARG A 223 -19.34 -17.01 5.90
N MET A 224 -18.07 -17.28 5.60
CA MET A 224 -17.00 -16.28 5.61
C MET A 224 -17.11 -15.20 4.50
N VAL A 225 -17.83 -15.48 3.41
CA VAL A 225 -18.05 -14.52 2.31
C VAL A 225 -19.27 -13.64 2.59
N ALA A 226 -20.27 -14.16 3.31
CA ALA A 226 -21.51 -13.45 3.57
C ALA A 226 -21.40 -12.39 4.68
N GLN A 227 -20.44 -12.53 5.60
CA GLN A 227 -20.31 -11.66 6.77
C GLN A 227 -18.83 -11.43 7.14
N PRO A 228 -18.50 -10.30 7.77
CA PRO A 228 -17.15 -10.06 8.28
C PRO A 228 -16.76 -11.13 9.32
N VAL A 229 -15.53 -11.64 9.24
CA VAL A 229 -15.01 -12.70 10.12
C VAL A 229 -13.86 -12.15 10.96
N VAL A 230 -13.78 -12.54 12.22
CA VAL A 230 -12.60 -12.23 13.06
C VAL A 230 -11.47 -13.18 12.66
N ASP A 231 -10.37 -12.64 12.17
CA ASP A 231 -9.17 -13.44 11.89
C ASP A 231 -8.62 -13.97 13.22
N PRO A 232 -8.52 -15.29 13.43
CA PRO A 232 -8.08 -15.86 14.70
C PRO A 232 -6.63 -15.48 15.07
N ARG A 233 -5.80 -15.09 14.10
CA ARG A 233 -4.39 -14.74 14.32
C ARG A 233 -4.25 -13.33 14.87
N THR A 234 -5.03 -12.40 14.32
CA THR A 234 -4.95 -10.98 14.70
C THR A 234 -6.08 -10.56 15.63
N GLY A 235 -7.15 -11.34 15.80
CA GLY A 235 -8.35 -10.91 16.53
C GLY A 235 -9.08 -9.73 15.87
N ILE A 236 -8.72 -9.36 14.63
CA ILE A 236 -9.29 -8.23 13.91
C ILE A 236 -10.30 -8.71 12.88
N ARG A 237 -11.38 -7.95 12.72
CA ARG A 237 -12.40 -8.22 11.72
C ARG A 237 -11.83 -8.02 10.30
N THR A 238 -12.06 -9.02 9.46
CA THR A 238 -11.65 -9.08 8.07
C THR A 238 -12.85 -9.35 7.17
N TYR A 239 -12.77 -8.87 5.94
CA TYR A 239 -13.71 -9.12 4.87
C TYR A 239 -13.08 -10.09 3.89
N ILE A 240 -13.82 -11.13 3.56
CA ILE A 240 -13.45 -12.10 2.53
C ILE A 240 -14.55 -12.06 1.48
N SER A 241 -14.18 -12.04 0.21
CA SER A 241 -15.12 -12.05 -0.91
C SER A 241 -14.81 -13.22 -1.85
N ASP A 242 -15.80 -13.64 -2.64
CA ASP A 242 -15.60 -14.59 -3.76
C ASP A 242 -15.07 -13.85 -5.00
N TRP A 243 -13.93 -13.17 -4.84
CA TRP A 243 -13.29 -12.42 -5.91
C TRP A 243 -12.70 -13.34 -6.99
N LEU A 244 -12.39 -14.60 -6.65
CA LEU A 244 -11.75 -15.55 -7.57
C LEU A 244 -12.70 -15.92 -8.72
N ALA A 245 -13.99 -16.14 -8.47
CA ALA A 245 -14.96 -16.42 -9.52
C ALA A 245 -15.11 -15.24 -10.50
N ASP A 246 -15.07 -14.01 -10.00
CA ASP A 246 -15.14 -12.81 -10.84
C ASP A 246 -13.84 -12.55 -11.59
N SER A 247 -12.70 -12.92 -11.01
CA SER A 247 -11.38 -12.77 -11.66
C SER A 247 -11.27 -13.57 -12.96
N GLN A 248 -11.97 -14.71 -13.06
CA GLN A 248 -12.00 -15.54 -14.28
C GLN A 248 -12.67 -14.83 -15.46
N LYS A 249 -13.58 -13.88 -15.17
CA LYS A 249 -14.32 -13.10 -16.17
C LYS A 249 -13.63 -11.78 -16.49
N ALA A 250 -12.63 -11.39 -15.70
CA ALA A 250 -11.89 -10.14 -15.86
C ALA A 250 -10.84 -10.29 -16.96
N GLN A 251 -10.70 -9.27 -17.80
CA GLN A 251 -9.59 -9.18 -18.76
C GLN A 251 -8.38 -8.48 -18.12
N VAL A 252 -8.62 -7.61 -17.14
CA VAL A 252 -7.59 -6.99 -16.31
C VAL A 252 -7.95 -7.21 -14.85
N LEU A 253 -7.04 -7.83 -14.11
CA LEU A 253 -7.17 -8.08 -12.68
C LEU A 253 -6.13 -7.22 -11.96
N ILE A 254 -6.60 -6.38 -11.04
CA ILE A 254 -5.76 -5.52 -10.22
C ILE A 254 -5.93 -5.97 -8.77
N LEU A 255 -4.86 -6.52 -8.20
CA LEU A 255 -4.83 -7.04 -6.84
C LEU A 255 -4.13 -6.06 -5.91
N ASN A 256 -4.59 -5.99 -4.67
CA ASN A 256 -3.88 -5.37 -3.58
C ASN A 256 -4.11 -6.20 -2.31
N LYS A 257 -3.04 -6.45 -1.57
CA LYS A 257 -3.10 -7.05 -0.23
C LYS A 257 -2.28 -6.19 0.70
N GLY A 258 -2.96 -5.45 1.56
CA GLY A 258 -2.31 -4.64 2.59
C GLY A 258 -1.60 -5.51 3.65
N PRO A 259 -0.69 -4.92 4.43
CA PRO A 259 -0.09 -5.58 5.59
C PRO A 259 -1.14 -6.14 6.54
N LEU A 260 -0.77 -7.16 7.31
CA LEU A 260 -1.64 -7.67 8.35
C LEU A 260 -1.65 -6.68 9.52
N PRO A 261 -2.83 -6.35 10.08
CA PRO A 261 -2.87 -5.44 11.22
C PRO A 261 -2.25 -6.12 12.44
N ALA A 262 -1.72 -5.31 13.37
CA ALA A 262 -1.23 -5.84 14.65
C ALA A 262 -2.36 -6.55 15.40
N PRO A 263 -2.08 -7.59 16.21
CA PRO A 263 -3.12 -8.26 16.97
C PRO A 263 -3.95 -7.29 17.82
N ALA A 264 -5.26 -7.54 17.93
CA ALA A 264 -6.20 -6.74 18.70
C ALA A 264 -5.76 -6.60 20.16
N SER A 265 -5.12 -7.63 20.71
CA SER A 265 -4.53 -7.65 22.05
C SER A 265 -3.43 -6.61 22.25
N THR A 266 -2.79 -6.14 21.18
CA THR A 266 -1.80 -5.06 21.27
C THR A 266 -2.45 -3.74 21.60
N PHE A 267 -3.73 -3.50 21.29
CA PHE A 267 -4.41 -2.21 21.51
C PHE A 267 -4.96 -2.10 22.94
N ASP A 268 -4.10 -1.75 23.90
CA ASP A 268 -4.47 -1.57 25.32
C ASP A 268 -4.82 -0.12 25.71
N GLY A 269 -4.73 0.83 24.77
CA GLY A 269 -4.96 2.25 25.00
C GLY A 269 -3.73 3.06 25.42
N TYR A 270 -2.54 2.43 25.51
CA TYR A 270 -1.27 3.08 25.83
C TYR A 270 -0.22 2.80 24.74
N THR A 271 0.95 2.26 25.09
CA THR A 271 2.00 1.84 24.15
C THR A 271 1.78 0.44 23.56
N GLY A 272 0.74 -0.25 24.02
CA GLY A 272 0.33 -1.54 23.52
C GLY A 272 0.99 -2.73 24.20
N ASN A 273 0.24 -3.83 24.30
CA ASN A 273 0.74 -5.10 24.81
C ASN A 273 1.37 -5.93 23.67
N TRP A 274 2.69 -5.80 23.50
CA TRP A 274 3.48 -6.52 22.50
C TRP A 274 4.05 -7.86 23.00
N SER A 275 3.43 -8.48 24.01
CA SER A 275 3.88 -9.76 24.57
C SER A 275 3.92 -10.90 23.54
N PHE A 276 3.06 -10.89 22.53
CA PHE A 276 3.14 -11.89 21.45
C PHE A 276 4.45 -11.77 20.65
N ALA A 277 4.99 -10.56 20.50
CA ALA A 277 6.19 -10.34 19.72
C ALA A 277 7.45 -10.88 20.43
N THR A 278 7.39 -11.06 21.75
CA THR A 278 8.51 -11.62 22.52
C THR A 278 8.57 -13.16 22.46
N THR A 279 7.48 -13.83 22.05
CA THR A 279 7.46 -15.28 21.86
C THR A 279 7.97 -15.71 20.48
N ILE A 280 8.07 -14.75 19.55
CA ILE A 280 8.57 -14.98 18.20
C ILE A 280 10.09 -15.22 18.26
N PRO A 281 10.62 -16.30 17.64
CA PRO A 281 12.04 -16.53 17.54
C PRO A 281 12.76 -15.32 16.94
N GLN A 282 13.86 -14.89 17.57
CA GLN A 282 14.68 -13.81 17.05
C GLN A 282 15.57 -14.35 15.92
N GLU A 283 15.11 -14.29 14.68
CA GLU A 283 15.83 -14.88 13.55
C GLU A 283 16.98 -13.98 13.06
N ALA A 284 16.76 -12.67 12.94
CA ALA A 284 17.76 -11.71 12.45
C ALA A 284 18.52 -10.98 13.57
N TYR A 285 17.91 -10.82 14.74
CA TYR A 285 18.41 -9.91 15.79
C TYR A 285 18.87 -10.59 17.08
N ALA A 286 18.89 -11.94 17.16
CA ALA A 286 19.29 -12.67 18.37
C ALA A 286 20.67 -12.28 18.95
N ARG A 287 21.54 -11.70 18.12
CA ARG A 287 22.88 -11.27 18.55
C ARG A 287 22.87 -9.90 19.23
N LEU A 288 21.89 -9.07 18.95
CA LEU A 288 21.74 -7.75 19.53
C LEU A 288 20.87 -7.91 20.77
N ARG A 289 21.49 -8.25 21.91
CA ARG A 289 20.85 -8.40 23.24
C ARG A 289 20.33 -7.05 23.78
N VAL A 290 19.56 -6.33 22.99
CA VAL A 290 18.99 -5.03 23.35
C VAL A 290 17.49 -5.26 23.52
N ASN A 291 17.01 -5.10 24.76
CA ASN A 291 15.58 -5.07 25.09
C ASN A 291 14.95 -3.78 24.53
N ASN A 292 14.85 -3.69 23.21
CA ASN A 292 14.32 -2.55 22.49
C ASN A 292 13.00 -2.94 21.84
N LEU A 293 11.91 -2.30 22.26
CA LEU A 293 10.57 -2.52 21.71
C LEU A 293 10.54 -2.38 20.19
N THR A 294 11.30 -1.43 19.63
CA THR A 294 11.42 -1.26 18.18
C THR A 294 11.91 -2.53 17.48
N LEU A 295 12.98 -3.15 17.99
CA LEU A 295 13.52 -4.38 17.41
C LEU A 295 12.54 -5.55 17.53
N VAL A 296 11.86 -5.64 18.67
CA VAL A 296 10.81 -6.65 18.91
C VAL A 296 9.66 -6.49 17.91
N VAL A 297 9.20 -5.26 17.68
CA VAL A 297 8.12 -4.94 16.73
C VAL A 297 8.54 -5.21 15.28
N VAL A 298 9.77 -4.83 14.89
CA VAL A 298 10.29 -5.09 13.54
C VAL A 298 10.48 -6.59 13.29
N ASN A 299 10.99 -7.34 14.28
CA ASN A 299 11.10 -8.80 14.19
C ASN A 299 9.71 -9.46 14.07
N ALA A 300 8.72 -8.96 14.82
CA ALA A 300 7.35 -9.45 14.70
C ALA A 300 6.75 -9.16 13.32
N ALA A 301 6.96 -7.96 12.77
CA ALA A 301 6.52 -7.61 11.42
C ALA A 301 7.13 -8.55 10.37
N MET A 302 8.42 -8.85 10.49
CA MET A 302 9.13 -9.78 9.62
C MET A 302 8.55 -11.20 9.70
N HIS A 303 8.37 -11.71 10.92
CA HIS A 303 7.79 -13.02 11.15
C HIS A 303 6.38 -13.13 10.56
N VAL A 304 5.53 -12.13 10.81
CA VAL A 304 4.16 -12.09 10.27
C VAL A 304 4.16 -12.07 8.75
N VAL A 305 5.09 -11.32 8.11
CA VAL A 305 5.17 -11.33 6.64
C VAL A 305 5.53 -12.73 6.11
N PHE A 306 6.56 -13.37 6.65
CA PHE A 306 7.04 -14.62 6.10
C PHE A 306 6.23 -15.86 6.51
N GLN A 307 5.62 -15.86 7.70
CA GLN A 307 4.84 -16.99 8.21
C GLN A 307 3.35 -16.89 7.91
N GLU A 308 2.81 -15.69 7.71
CA GLU A 308 1.37 -15.50 7.51
C GLU A 308 1.03 -14.83 6.17
N TYR A 309 1.61 -13.67 5.88
CA TYR A 309 1.27 -12.90 4.68
C TYR A 309 1.67 -13.64 3.39
N VAL A 310 2.91 -14.10 3.30
CA VAL A 310 3.46 -14.75 2.11
C VAL A 310 2.76 -16.08 1.83
N PRO A 311 2.57 -17.00 2.79
CA PRO A 311 1.87 -18.26 2.52
C PRO A 311 0.43 -18.04 2.03
N ASP A 312 -0.32 -17.12 2.65
CA ASP A 312 -1.68 -16.77 2.21
C ASP A 312 -1.67 -16.19 0.80
N LEU A 313 -0.71 -15.30 0.49
CA LEU A 313 -0.55 -14.78 -0.86
C LEU A 313 -0.21 -15.89 -1.86
N LEU A 314 0.75 -16.76 -1.56
CA LEU A 314 1.13 -17.87 -2.45
C LEU A 314 -0.05 -18.82 -2.72
N GLN A 315 -0.90 -19.06 -1.73
CA GLN A 315 -2.12 -19.84 -1.92
C GLN A 315 -3.06 -19.16 -2.94
N ALA A 316 -3.26 -17.84 -2.82
CA ALA A 316 -4.05 -17.04 -3.75
C ALA A 316 -3.47 -17.07 -5.18
N LEU A 317 -2.15 -16.88 -5.29
CA LEU A 317 -1.42 -16.87 -6.56
C LEU A 317 -1.46 -18.24 -7.25
N ASN A 318 -1.33 -19.33 -6.49
CA ASN A 318 -1.49 -20.68 -7.00
C ASN A 318 -2.91 -20.91 -7.52
N ALA A 319 -3.94 -20.45 -6.80
CA ALA A 319 -5.31 -20.54 -7.30
C ALA A 319 -5.52 -19.74 -8.59
N LEU A 320 -4.91 -18.55 -8.71
CA LEU A 320 -4.94 -17.73 -9.92
C LEU A 320 -4.14 -18.32 -11.09
N SER A 321 -3.09 -19.09 -10.83
CA SER A 321 -2.35 -19.77 -11.90
C SER A 321 -3.23 -20.76 -12.68
N LEU A 322 -4.30 -21.25 -12.04
CA LEU A 322 -5.28 -22.15 -12.64
C LEU A 322 -6.40 -21.41 -13.40
N THR A 323 -6.50 -20.08 -13.28
CA THR A 323 -7.53 -19.27 -13.93
C THR A 323 -7.01 -18.59 -15.20
N GLY A 324 -7.93 -18.13 -16.06
CA GLY A 324 -7.66 -17.70 -17.43
C GLY A 324 -6.65 -16.54 -17.61
N LYS A 325 -6.44 -16.17 -18.88
CA LYS A 325 -5.40 -15.24 -19.37
C LYS A 325 -5.70 -13.76 -19.11
N SER A 326 -6.08 -13.39 -17.89
CA SER A 326 -6.22 -11.99 -17.50
C SER A 326 -4.83 -11.33 -17.44
N GLN A 327 -4.74 -10.06 -17.84
CA GLN A 327 -3.58 -9.24 -17.50
C GLN A 327 -3.65 -8.92 -16.01
N ARG A 328 -2.58 -9.20 -15.26
CA ARG A 328 -2.59 -9.12 -13.80
C ARG A 328 -1.61 -8.08 -13.30
N LEU A 329 -2.10 -7.19 -12.47
CA LEU A 329 -1.35 -6.15 -11.79
C LEU A 329 -1.48 -6.38 -10.29
N PHE A 330 -0.39 -6.21 -9.56
CA PHE A 330 -0.41 -6.18 -8.10
C PHE A 330 0.07 -4.82 -7.63
N ILE A 331 -0.83 -4.06 -7.02
CA ILE A 331 -0.52 -2.75 -6.48
C ILE A 331 0.04 -2.93 -5.06
N GLY A 332 1.24 -2.40 -4.83
CA GLY A 332 1.91 -2.44 -3.54
C GLY A 332 1.09 -1.74 -2.44
N PRO A 333 1.33 -2.09 -1.16
CA PRO A 333 0.69 -1.40 -0.06
C PRO A 333 1.25 0.02 0.11
N TRP A 334 0.45 0.92 0.70
CA TRP A 334 0.91 2.24 1.11
C TRP A 334 1.48 2.20 2.50
N HIS A 335 2.47 3.05 2.77
CA HIS A 335 2.86 3.39 4.13
C HIS A 335 1.73 4.09 4.89
N GLN A 336 1.61 3.74 6.17
CA GLN A 336 0.69 4.39 7.08
C GLN A 336 1.36 5.63 7.66
N HIS A 337 0.65 6.77 7.57
CA HIS A 337 1.09 7.99 8.22
C HIS A 337 0.87 7.86 9.73
N PRO A 338 1.80 8.26 10.61
CA PRO A 338 1.63 8.04 12.05
C PRO A 338 0.48 8.84 12.69
N THR A 339 -0.05 9.87 12.03
CA THR A 339 -1.29 10.54 12.50
C THR A 339 -2.52 9.62 12.41
N CYS A 340 -2.46 8.58 11.59
CA CYS A 340 -3.55 7.61 11.40
C CYS A 340 -3.73 6.67 12.59
N THR A 341 -2.71 6.49 13.42
CA THR A 341 -2.66 5.50 14.50
C THR A 341 -2.74 6.10 15.89
N ASN A 342 -2.67 7.43 16.05
CA ASN A 342 -2.60 8.10 17.36
C ASN A 342 -3.74 7.64 18.29
N ALA A 343 -3.45 6.58 19.05
CA ALA A 343 -4.41 5.80 19.82
C ALA A 343 -4.70 6.47 21.17
N GLY A 344 -4.64 7.80 21.24
CA GLY A 344 -4.52 8.53 22.49
C GLY A 344 -3.08 8.66 22.99
N LEU A 345 -2.08 8.35 22.14
CA LEU A 345 -0.68 8.65 22.43
C LEU A 345 -0.50 10.18 22.60
N GLY A 346 0.26 10.59 23.61
CA GLY A 346 0.54 12.01 23.87
C GLY A 346 1.32 12.66 22.72
N SER A 347 1.33 14.00 22.68
CA SER A 347 2.05 14.81 21.69
C SER A 347 3.55 14.49 21.58
N ASP A 348 4.10 13.80 22.58
CA ASP A 348 5.51 13.45 22.66
C ASP A 348 5.87 12.24 21.78
N PHE A 349 4.90 11.50 21.25
CA PHE A 349 5.17 10.44 20.27
C PHE A 349 5.40 11.07 18.90
N ARG A 350 6.64 10.99 18.42
CA ARG A 350 7.00 11.50 17.10
C ARG A 350 6.48 10.54 16.04
N THR A 351 5.98 11.14 14.96
CA THR A 351 5.81 10.50 13.67
C THR A 351 7.15 9.89 13.26
N ALA A 352 7.32 8.58 13.47
CA ALA A 352 8.51 7.90 12.98
C ALA A 352 8.42 7.90 11.46
N SER A 353 9.11 8.86 10.85
CA SER A 353 9.51 8.72 9.47
C SER A 353 10.30 7.43 9.38
N LEU A 354 9.85 6.53 8.50
CA LEU A 354 10.46 5.26 8.11
C LEU A 354 11.72 4.87 8.90
N ILE A 355 11.59 3.88 9.81
CA ILE A 355 12.54 3.03 10.57
C ILE A 355 14.05 3.41 10.67
N TRP A 356 14.64 4.05 9.66
CA TRP A 356 16.08 4.25 9.46
C TRP A 356 16.49 5.70 9.18
N GLU A 357 15.67 6.71 9.48
CA GLU A 357 16.17 8.08 9.47
C GLU A 357 17.22 8.29 10.58
N ASN A 358 18.44 8.64 10.15
CA ASN A 358 19.68 8.74 10.94
C ASN A 358 19.64 9.65 12.19
N ASN A 359 18.51 10.25 12.54
CA ASN A 359 18.39 11.21 13.65
C ASN A 359 17.17 11.00 14.56
N VAL A 360 16.37 9.95 14.36
CA VAL A 360 15.16 9.72 15.19
C VAL A 360 15.53 8.85 16.39
N LYS A 361 15.57 9.45 17.59
CA LYS A 361 15.71 8.69 18.83
C LYS A 361 14.53 7.73 18.97
N PHE A 362 14.80 6.41 18.92
CA PHE A 362 13.82 5.30 18.96
C PHE A 362 12.82 5.28 20.12
N ARG A 363 12.94 6.16 21.12
CA ARG A 363 12.14 6.13 22.34
C ARG A 363 10.73 6.69 22.20
N GLN A 364 10.35 7.22 21.03
CA GLN A 364 9.06 7.89 20.80
C GLN A 364 8.39 7.45 19.49
N VAL A 365 8.62 6.22 19.04
CA VAL A 365 8.02 5.68 17.83
C VAL A 365 6.68 5.03 18.15
N ASP A 366 5.63 5.38 17.42
CA ASP A 366 4.37 4.65 17.45
C ASP A 366 4.59 3.19 16.97
N PRO A 367 4.43 2.18 17.84
CA PRO A 367 4.75 0.80 17.51
C PRO A 367 3.78 0.19 16.49
N TRP A 368 2.54 0.69 16.36
CA TRP A 368 1.60 0.17 15.35
C TRP A 368 1.97 0.63 13.95
N THR A 369 2.28 1.91 13.78
CA THR A 369 2.79 2.42 12.49
C THR A 369 4.13 1.78 12.15
N LEU A 370 5.02 1.59 13.13
CA LEU A 370 6.28 0.88 12.92
C LEU A 370 6.04 -0.55 12.44
N PHE A 371 5.16 -1.30 13.11
CA PHE A 371 4.81 -2.67 12.74
C PHE A 371 4.26 -2.73 11.31
N TYR A 372 3.32 -1.85 10.97
CA TYR A 372 2.70 -1.80 9.66
C TYR A 372 3.72 -1.40 8.58
N ASN A 373 4.48 -0.32 8.78
CA ASN A 373 5.45 0.18 7.80
C ASN A 373 6.65 -0.75 7.62
N ALA A 374 7.06 -1.48 8.66
CA ALA A 374 8.04 -2.56 8.54
C ALA A 374 7.55 -3.65 7.59
N GLN A 375 6.29 -4.06 7.70
CA GLN A 375 5.70 -5.02 6.77
C GLN A 375 5.65 -4.46 5.34
N VAL A 376 5.21 -3.21 5.13
CA VAL A 376 5.20 -2.55 3.81
C VAL A 376 6.59 -2.62 3.18
N TYR A 377 7.63 -2.24 3.94
CA TYR A 377 9.01 -2.30 3.49
C TYR A 377 9.42 -3.70 3.04
N ILE A 378 9.17 -4.73 3.87
CA ILE A 378 9.49 -6.12 3.51
C ILE A 378 8.70 -6.55 2.25
N ILE A 379 7.41 -6.26 2.20
CA ILE A 379 6.52 -6.60 1.08
C ILE A 379 7.03 -5.99 -0.23
N ASP A 380 7.43 -4.71 -0.21
CA ASP A 380 8.02 -4.00 -1.36
C ASP A 380 9.32 -4.63 -1.86
N GLN A 381 10.10 -5.28 -0.99
CA GLN A 381 11.31 -5.99 -1.39
C GLN A 381 11.03 -7.39 -1.97
N ILE A 382 10.07 -8.12 -1.40
CA ILE A 382 9.84 -9.53 -1.77
C ILE A 382 8.92 -9.70 -2.98
N LEU A 383 7.88 -8.88 -3.11
CA LEU A 383 6.86 -9.06 -4.15
C LEU A 383 7.40 -8.86 -5.57
N PRO A 384 8.30 -7.90 -5.84
CA PRO A 384 8.89 -7.77 -7.17
C PRO A 384 9.62 -9.03 -7.64
N ALA A 385 10.17 -9.82 -6.70
CA ALA A 385 10.87 -11.06 -7.01
C ALA A 385 9.91 -12.25 -7.22
N ILE A 386 8.84 -12.33 -6.42
CA ILE A 386 7.89 -13.46 -6.41
C ILE A 386 6.87 -13.37 -7.56
N LEU A 387 6.22 -12.21 -7.73
CA LEU A 387 5.08 -12.03 -8.63
C LEU A 387 5.34 -12.36 -10.11
N PRO A 388 6.54 -12.12 -10.69
CA PRO A 388 6.84 -12.50 -12.06
C PRO A 388 6.61 -13.98 -12.34
N TYR A 389 6.84 -14.87 -11.37
CA TYR A 389 6.61 -16.31 -11.51
C TYR A 389 5.16 -16.67 -11.80
N TYR A 390 4.23 -15.74 -11.56
CA TYR A 390 2.80 -15.87 -11.78
C TYR A 390 2.26 -14.98 -12.93
N ASP A 391 3.16 -14.36 -13.72
CA ASP A 391 2.82 -13.38 -14.76
C ASP A 391 2.03 -12.18 -14.20
N ILE A 392 2.49 -11.67 -13.06
CA ILE A 392 1.89 -10.52 -12.39
C ILE A 392 2.93 -9.41 -12.31
N ILE A 393 2.56 -8.23 -12.80
CA ILE A 393 3.40 -7.04 -12.73
C ILE A 393 3.16 -6.36 -11.38
N TYR A 394 4.22 -6.17 -10.60
CA TYR A 394 4.18 -5.35 -9.40
C TYR A 394 4.20 -3.86 -9.73
N VAL A 395 3.35 -3.08 -9.08
CA VAL A 395 3.34 -1.62 -9.16
C VAL A 395 3.64 -1.07 -7.77
N PRO A 396 4.87 -0.57 -7.52
CA PRO A 396 5.20 0.03 -6.23
C PRO A 396 4.35 1.28 -6.01
N MET A 397 3.83 1.45 -4.78
CA MET A 397 3.06 2.64 -4.37
C MET A 397 3.80 3.50 -3.35
N THR A 398 4.95 3.03 -2.87
CA THR A 398 5.80 3.75 -1.93
C THR A 398 6.54 4.86 -2.68
N LEU A 399 6.11 6.10 -2.44
CA LEU A 399 6.81 7.28 -2.93
C LEU A 399 7.98 7.63 -1.99
N PRO A 400 9.07 8.21 -2.51
CA PRO A 400 10.10 8.83 -1.67
C PRO A 400 9.47 9.86 -0.73
N LEU A 401 10.04 10.00 0.47
CA LEU A 401 9.56 10.99 1.43
C LEU A 401 9.62 12.40 0.85
N THR A 402 8.60 13.20 1.15
CA THR A 402 8.64 14.63 0.90
C THR A 402 9.80 15.24 1.71
N PRO A 403 10.70 16.01 1.09
CA PRO A 403 11.73 16.73 1.83
C PRO A 403 11.13 17.58 2.97
N GLU A 404 11.79 17.66 4.12
CA GLU A 404 11.28 18.37 5.31
C GLU A 404 10.87 19.83 5.02
N HIS A 405 11.61 20.51 4.13
CA HIS A 405 11.32 21.88 3.72
C HIS A 405 10.05 22.04 2.87
N LEU A 406 9.49 20.93 2.39
CA LEU A 406 8.23 20.84 1.66
C LEU A 406 7.10 20.23 2.51
N ALA A 407 7.33 20.00 3.81
CA ALA A 407 6.33 19.38 4.69
C ALA A 407 5.01 20.16 4.66
N PHE A 408 3.90 19.42 4.59
CA PHE A 408 2.55 19.97 4.52
C PHE A 408 2.20 20.71 5.82
N THR A 409 2.37 22.02 5.84
CA THR A 409 2.03 22.90 6.97
C THR A 409 0.52 23.08 7.21
N GLY A 410 -0.33 22.29 6.54
CA GLY A 410 -1.79 22.49 6.50
C GLY A 410 -2.65 21.39 7.10
N LEU A 411 -2.07 20.27 7.57
CA LEU A 411 -2.84 19.12 8.09
C LEU A 411 -2.91 19.06 9.63
N GLU A 412 -2.34 20.05 10.34
CA GLU A 412 -2.20 19.99 11.81
C GLU A 412 -3.50 20.19 12.59
N HIS A 413 -4.64 20.55 11.98
CA HIS A 413 -5.79 21.09 12.74
C HIS A 413 -7.16 20.41 12.59
N GLU A 414 -7.29 19.34 11.83
CA GLU A 414 -8.54 18.56 11.80
C GLU A 414 -8.32 17.14 12.35
N GLY A 415 -7.92 17.10 13.62
CA GLY A 415 -8.04 15.87 14.40
C GLY A 415 -9.52 15.52 14.57
N ARG A 416 -10.03 14.58 13.77
CA ARG A 416 -11.21 13.76 14.12
C ARG A 416 -11.28 12.46 13.31
N GLN A 417 -11.41 11.39 14.10
CA GLN A 417 -11.86 10.03 13.79
C GLN A 417 -10.99 9.12 12.89
N LYS A 418 -10.23 8.28 13.61
CA LYS A 418 -9.71 6.94 13.28
C LYS A 418 -10.50 6.24 12.16
N ASP A 419 -10.04 6.38 10.92
CA ASP A 419 -10.48 5.53 9.80
C ASP A 419 -9.37 4.59 9.32
N CYS A 420 -8.48 4.19 10.24
CA CYS A 420 -7.30 3.38 9.91
C CYS A 420 -7.19 2.05 10.68
N LEU A 421 -8.10 1.74 11.61
CA LEU A 421 -8.15 0.45 12.28
C LEU A 421 -9.58 -0.05 12.49
N ARG A 422 -9.81 -1.29 12.06
CA ARG A 422 -11.06 -2.04 12.20
C ARG A 422 -11.23 -2.51 13.62
N LEU A 423 -12.12 -1.88 14.38
CA LEU A 423 -12.50 -2.39 15.69
C LEU A 423 -13.62 -3.44 15.56
N PRO A 424 -13.60 -4.51 16.37
CA PRO A 424 -14.74 -5.41 16.55
C PRO A 424 -16.00 -4.63 16.96
N ALA A 425 -17.18 -5.05 16.49
CA ALA A 425 -18.45 -4.35 16.76
C ALA A 425 -18.83 -4.33 18.25
N ASP A 426 -18.29 -5.25 19.04
CA ASP A 426 -18.51 -5.41 20.47
C ASP A 426 -17.52 -4.59 21.33
N HIS A 427 -16.44 -4.06 20.74
CA HIS A 427 -15.53 -3.13 21.42
C HIS A 427 -16.26 -1.79 21.69
N PRO A 428 -16.13 -1.14 22.87
CA PRO A 428 -16.87 0.08 23.20
C PRO A 428 -16.75 1.20 22.15
N ALA A 429 -15.55 1.41 21.60
CA ALA A 429 -15.33 2.38 20.51
C ALA A 429 -15.82 1.89 19.12
N GLY A 430 -15.98 0.57 18.93
CA GLY A 430 -16.64 -0.02 17.77
C GLY A 430 -18.17 0.08 17.83
N ARG A 431 -18.76 -0.02 19.04
CA ARG A 431 -20.20 0.23 19.28
C ARG A 431 -20.58 1.67 18.97
N THR A 432 -19.78 2.65 19.40
CA THR A 432 -20.07 4.07 19.10
C THR A 432 -20.08 4.36 17.59
N LEU A 433 -19.25 3.67 16.79
CA LEU A 433 -19.26 3.76 15.32
C LEU A 433 -20.41 2.96 14.68
N HIS A 434 -20.83 1.86 15.29
CA HIS A 434 -22.00 1.08 14.88
C HIS A 434 -23.32 1.84 15.18
N ASP A 435 -23.36 2.56 16.30
CA ASP A 435 -24.51 3.34 16.77
C ASP A 435 -24.56 4.72 16.10
N ALA A 436 -23.42 5.25 15.62
CA ALA A 436 -23.35 6.48 14.83
C ALA A 436 -23.85 6.33 13.37
N ARG A 437 -24.22 5.11 12.92
CA ARG A 437 -24.97 4.92 11.68
C ARG A 437 -26.48 5.01 11.95
N LEU A 438 -26.96 6.26 11.91
CA LEU A 438 -28.30 6.79 11.54
C LEU A 438 -28.64 7.95 12.51
N PRO A 439 -28.75 9.18 11.97
CA PRO A 439 -29.97 9.54 11.26
C PRO A 439 -29.72 9.88 9.79
N GLN A 440 -30.72 9.53 9.00
CA GLN A 440 -30.94 9.99 7.64
C GLN A 440 -30.68 11.51 7.51
N ILE A 441 -29.77 11.91 6.63
CA ILE A 441 -29.91 13.19 5.94
C ILE A 441 -30.74 12.90 4.70
N ASN A 442 -32.01 13.31 4.76
CA ASN A 442 -32.91 13.37 3.61
C ASN A 442 -32.26 14.23 2.51
N LEU A 443 -32.03 13.63 1.34
CA LEU A 443 -31.70 14.33 0.09
C LEU A 443 -32.80 14.12 -0.97
N TRP A 444 -34.06 14.08 -0.54
CA TRP A 444 -35.25 13.96 -1.41
C TRP A 444 -36.33 15.01 -1.14
N GLU A 445 -35.97 16.25 -0.83
CA GLU A 445 -36.91 17.38 -0.92
C GLU A 445 -36.39 18.44 -1.88
N LEU A 446 -36.52 18.15 -3.18
CA LEU A 446 -36.80 19.13 -4.23
C LEU A 446 -37.47 18.37 -5.39
N GLN A 447 -38.80 18.31 -5.38
CA GLN A 447 -39.60 18.15 -6.60
C GLN A 447 -40.13 19.52 -7.01
N PRO A 448 -40.38 19.74 -8.33
CA PRO A 448 -40.67 21.06 -8.85
C PRO A 448 -42.12 21.46 -8.58
N LEU A 449 -42.29 22.64 -8.00
CA LEU A 449 -43.28 23.66 -8.36
C LEU A 449 -42.70 25.03 -8.05
#